data_AF-A0A6H1U372-F1
#
_entry.id   AF-A0A6H1U372-F1
#
_cell.length_a   1.000
_cell.length_b   1.000
_cell.length_c   1.000
_cell.angle_alpha   90.00
_cell.angle_beta   90.00
_cell.angle_gamma   90.00
#
_symmetry.space_group_name_H-M   'P 1'
#
loop_
_entity.id
_entity.type
_entity.pdbx_description
1 polymer ?
#
loop_
_entity_poly.entity_id
_entity_poly.type
_entity_poly.pdbx_seq_one_letter_code
_entity_poly.pdbx_strand_id
1 'polypeptide(L)'
;MGTVFAVHFIDDGTYRSRILQEKLLQQDRPIKIITLVREPIAKNISSFFQNYRQHTGKPFGADRLSVPELTDLFLRRNFHHNVLNWFDYQIFNYLGIDVYQVPFPRDRGVARFQKDNFDLLILKSELNNTVKARYLASFLNLDRGFKIINHNIGSRKIYGKTYERFKQFVKLPESYIEEMCESRYFQHFYSPTEIARVRDRWSRQYKN
;
A
#
# COMPACT_ATOMS: atom_id res chain seq x y z
N MET A 1 -3.61 -26.16 -7.82
CA MET A 1 -3.31 -24.80 -7.29
C MET A 1 -2.04 -24.87 -6.45
N GLY A 2 -1.15 -23.88 -6.58
CA GLY A 2 -0.01 -23.67 -5.68
C GLY A 2 -0.41 -22.82 -4.47
N THR A 3 0.53 -22.50 -3.60
CA THR A 3 0.30 -21.64 -2.43
C THR A 3 0.09 -20.19 -2.88
N VAL A 4 -0.94 -19.52 -2.36
CA VAL A 4 -1.25 -18.11 -2.66
C VAL A 4 -1.09 -17.27 -1.41
N PHE A 5 -0.28 -16.22 -1.48
CA PHE A 5 -0.17 -15.22 -0.44
C PHE A 5 -0.71 -13.87 -0.89
N ALA A 6 -1.57 -13.27 -0.08
CA ALA A 6 -1.92 -11.85 -0.14
C ALA A 6 -1.20 -11.16 1.02
N VAL A 7 -0.08 -10.49 0.73
CA VAL A 7 0.88 -10.09 1.77
C VAL A 7 0.70 -8.63 2.17
N HIS A 8 0.56 -8.39 3.48
CA HIS A 8 0.82 -7.09 4.08
C HIS A 8 2.23 -7.01 4.66
N PHE A 9 2.75 -8.15 5.15
CA PHE A 9 4.12 -8.37 5.57
C PHE A 9 4.49 -9.83 5.25
N ILE A 10 5.64 -10.04 4.61
CA ILE A 10 6.34 -11.34 4.54
C ILE A 10 7.22 -11.52 5.79
N ASP A 11 7.64 -10.40 6.40
CA ASP A 11 8.48 -10.37 7.59
C ASP A 11 7.78 -9.79 8.81
N ASP A 12 7.86 -10.52 9.93
CA ASP A 12 7.48 -10.05 11.27
C ASP A 12 8.71 -9.73 12.15
N GLY A 13 9.91 -9.73 11.58
CA GLY A 13 11.18 -9.49 12.26
C GLY A 13 11.76 -10.74 12.93
N THR A 14 11.26 -11.94 12.61
CA THR A 14 11.68 -13.19 13.27
C THR A 14 12.39 -14.16 12.31
N TYR A 15 13.19 -15.07 12.88
CA TYR A 15 13.84 -16.18 12.15
C TYR A 15 12.84 -17.07 11.37
N ARG A 16 11.54 -16.98 11.70
CA ARG A 16 10.47 -17.75 11.06
C ARG A 16 10.25 -17.35 9.61
N SER A 17 10.48 -16.08 9.25
CA SER A 17 10.35 -15.58 7.86
C SER A 17 11.32 -16.31 6.91
N ARG A 18 12.55 -16.56 7.37
CA ARG A 18 13.59 -17.28 6.60
C ARG A 18 13.29 -18.77 6.47
N ILE A 19 12.89 -19.44 7.56
CA ILE A 19 12.47 -20.85 7.48
C ILE A 19 11.26 -21.01 6.55
N LEU A 20 10.30 -20.08 6.62
CA LEU A 20 9.15 -20.10 5.71
C LEU A 20 9.64 -19.98 4.26
N GLN A 21 10.52 -19.04 3.95
CA GLN A 21 11.11 -18.87 2.63
C GLN A 21 11.81 -20.15 2.12
N GLU A 22 12.64 -20.79 2.93
CA GLU A 22 13.32 -22.05 2.56
C GLU A 22 12.31 -23.17 2.26
N LYS A 23 11.29 -23.33 3.11
CA LYS A 23 10.22 -24.32 2.89
C LYS A 23 9.37 -24.01 1.67
N LEU A 24 9.19 -22.72 1.39
CA LEU A 24 8.50 -22.24 0.21
C LEU A 24 9.29 -22.56 -1.05
N LEU A 25 10.62 -22.36 -1.07
CA LEU A 25 11.52 -22.73 -2.17
C LEU A 25 11.52 -24.23 -2.48
N GLN A 26 11.24 -25.08 -1.48
CA GLN A 26 11.14 -26.54 -1.65
C GLN A 26 9.80 -27.02 -2.23
N GLN A 27 8.85 -26.12 -2.53
CA GLN A 27 7.58 -26.50 -3.14
C GLN A 27 7.72 -26.74 -4.65
N ASP A 28 7.18 -27.86 -5.14
CA ASP A 28 7.16 -28.20 -6.58
C ASP A 28 6.28 -27.27 -7.43
N ARG A 29 5.43 -26.45 -6.79
CA ARG A 29 4.51 -25.54 -7.47
C ARG A 29 4.89 -24.09 -7.22
N PRO A 30 4.81 -23.23 -8.26
CA PRO A 30 5.05 -21.80 -8.09
C PRO A 30 4.15 -21.18 -7.02
N ILE A 31 4.75 -20.34 -6.20
CA ILE A 31 4.08 -19.59 -5.15
C ILE A 31 3.59 -18.28 -5.73
N LYS A 32 2.27 -18.09 -5.68
CA LYS A 32 1.62 -16.90 -6.21
C LYS A 32 1.49 -15.86 -5.12
N ILE A 33 1.99 -14.66 -5.37
CA ILE A 33 1.98 -13.55 -4.44
C ILE A 33 1.22 -12.41 -5.08
N ILE A 34 0.27 -11.83 -4.35
CA ILE A 34 -0.49 -10.67 -4.79
C ILE A 34 -0.23 -9.54 -3.81
N THR A 35 0.22 -8.41 -4.33
CA THR A 35 0.37 -7.17 -3.56
C THR A 35 -0.20 -5.98 -4.31
N LEU A 36 -0.45 -4.90 -3.58
CA LEU A 36 -1.00 -3.66 -4.12
C LEU A 36 -0.01 -2.51 -3.93
N VAL A 37 0.04 -1.63 -4.94
CA VAL A 37 0.60 -0.29 -4.78
C VAL A 37 -0.52 0.71 -4.55
N ARG A 38 -0.24 1.75 -3.77
CA ARG A 38 -1.21 2.79 -3.43
C ARG A 38 -0.51 4.13 -3.31
N GLU A 39 -1.22 5.20 -3.67
CA GLU A 39 -0.75 6.56 -3.46
C GLU A 39 -0.22 6.76 -2.02
N PRO A 40 1.05 7.15 -1.85
CA PRO A 40 1.78 7.03 -0.59
C PRO A 40 1.18 7.86 0.56
N ILE A 41 0.70 9.07 0.29
CA ILE A 41 0.10 9.95 1.29
C ILE A 41 -1.23 9.37 1.78
N ALA A 42 -2.14 9.01 0.87
CA ALA A 42 -3.40 8.36 1.26
C ALA A 42 -3.17 7.01 1.97
N LYS A 43 -2.13 6.27 1.61
CA LYS A 43 -1.74 5.04 2.31
C LYS A 43 -1.24 5.33 3.73
N ASN A 44 -0.40 6.34 3.92
CA ASN A 44 0.08 6.76 5.24
C ASN A 44 -1.08 7.22 6.12
N ILE A 45 -1.97 8.09 5.63
CA ILE A 45 -3.16 8.52 6.37
C ILE A 45 -4.02 7.31 6.74
N SER A 46 -4.28 6.41 5.79
CA SER A 46 -5.05 5.19 6.05
C SER A 46 -4.39 4.31 7.13
N SER A 47 -3.06 4.23 7.16
CA SER A 47 -2.31 3.42 8.13
C SER A 47 -2.33 4.05 9.51
N PHE A 48 -2.18 5.37 9.60
CA PHE A 48 -2.28 6.12 10.84
C PHE A 48 -3.61 5.90 11.56
N PHE A 49 -4.74 6.02 10.85
CA PHE A 49 -6.05 5.79 11.46
C PHE A 49 -6.29 4.31 11.81
N GLN A 50 -5.82 3.39 10.97
CA GLN A 50 -5.88 1.95 11.24
C GLN A 50 -5.12 1.60 12.53
N ASN A 51 -3.98 2.25 12.76
CA ASN A 51 -3.05 1.99 13.85
C ASN A 51 -3.11 3.03 14.96
N TYR A 52 -4.20 3.80 15.05
CA TYR A 52 -4.33 4.91 16.00
C TYR A 52 -3.99 4.53 17.45
N ARG A 53 -4.42 3.34 17.89
CA ARG A 53 -4.13 2.82 19.23
C ARG A 53 -2.64 2.58 19.46
N GLN A 54 -1.90 2.17 18.43
CA GLN A 54 -0.45 1.99 18.53
C GLN A 54 0.26 3.34 18.66
N HIS A 55 -0.26 4.40 18.03
CA HIS A 55 0.31 5.74 18.12
C HIS A 55 -0.02 6.48 19.42
N THR A 56 -1.18 6.20 20.03
CA THR A 56 -1.71 6.97 21.17
C THR A 56 -1.86 6.18 22.47
N GLY A 57 -1.76 4.85 22.42
CA GLY A 57 -2.12 3.95 23.52
C GLY A 57 -3.64 3.80 23.74
N LYS A 58 -4.47 4.56 23.03
CA LYS A 58 -5.92 4.67 23.28
C LYS A 58 -6.76 4.20 22.10
N PRO A 59 -7.95 3.63 22.33
CA PRO A 59 -8.88 3.33 21.24
C PRO A 59 -9.31 4.64 20.55
N PHE A 60 -9.61 4.55 19.26
CA PHE A 60 -10.10 5.70 18.51
C PHE A 60 -11.43 6.20 19.10
N GLY A 61 -11.54 7.51 19.33
CA GLY A 61 -12.74 8.13 19.92
C GLY A 61 -12.69 8.32 21.44
N ALA A 62 -11.67 7.78 22.14
CA ALA A 62 -11.44 8.08 23.55
C ALA A 62 -11.05 9.55 23.77
N ASP A 63 -10.33 10.14 22.81
CA ASP A 63 -9.98 11.55 22.79
C ASP A 63 -10.65 12.23 21.59
N ARG A 64 -11.06 13.49 21.74
CA ARG A 64 -11.62 14.32 20.67
C ARG A 64 -10.56 15.28 20.12
N LEU A 65 -9.58 14.74 19.40
CA LEU A 65 -8.55 15.55 18.76
C LEU A 65 -9.11 16.32 17.55
N SER A 66 -8.73 17.57 17.42
CA SER A 66 -8.94 18.42 16.26
C SER A 66 -8.11 17.97 15.07
N VAL A 67 -8.41 18.47 13.86
CA VAL A 67 -7.62 18.16 12.66
C VAL A 67 -6.15 18.60 12.80
N PRO A 68 -5.82 19.80 13.31
CA PRO A 68 -4.44 20.20 13.55
C PRO A 68 -3.70 19.27 14.52
N GLU A 69 -4.32 18.86 15.63
CA GLU A 69 -3.71 17.93 16.59
C GLU A 69 -3.48 16.55 15.98
N LEU A 70 -4.43 16.05 15.19
CA LEU A 70 -4.26 14.81 14.44
C LEU A 70 -3.16 14.93 13.37
N THR A 71 -2.97 16.12 12.81
CA THR A 71 -1.94 16.37 11.78
C THR A 71 -0.56 16.34 12.42
N ASP A 72 -0.38 17.02 13.55
CA ASP A 72 0.86 16.96 14.32
C ASP A 72 1.17 15.52 14.75
N LEU A 73 0.17 14.81 15.28
CA LEU A 73 0.33 13.41 15.68
C LEU A 73 0.68 12.50 14.49
N PHE A 74 0.01 12.69 13.35
CA PHE A 74 0.30 11.96 12.11
C PHE A 74 1.75 12.20 11.67
N LEU A 75 2.19 13.45 11.60
CA LEU A 75 3.53 13.80 11.15
C LEU A 75 4.61 13.23 12.08
N ARG A 76 4.39 13.25 13.41
CA ARG A 76 5.37 12.79 14.40
C ARG A 76 5.42 11.29 14.63
N ARG A 77 4.27 10.59 14.57
CA ARG A 77 4.15 9.20 15.05
C ARG A 77 3.96 8.16 13.96
N ASN A 78 3.59 8.57 12.75
CA ASN A 78 3.45 7.63 11.65
C ASN A 78 4.81 7.38 10.98
N PHE A 79 5.12 6.12 10.69
CA PHE A 79 6.32 5.75 9.95
C PHE A 79 6.09 5.97 8.45
N HIS A 80 6.35 7.19 7.97
CA HIS A 80 5.98 7.61 6.62
C HIS A 80 6.77 6.91 5.51
N HIS A 81 8.02 6.52 5.77
CA HIS A 81 8.86 5.83 4.79
C HIS A 81 8.53 4.34 4.62
N ASN A 82 7.71 3.76 5.52
CA ASN A 82 7.38 2.33 5.44
C ASN A 82 6.70 1.97 4.12
N VAL A 83 5.86 2.84 3.56
CA VAL A 83 5.25 2.60 2.24
C VAL A 83 6.28 2.70 1.12
N LEU A 84 7.24 3.61 1.23
CA LEU A 84 8.24 3.87 0.19
C LEU A 84 9.24 2.72 0.07
N ASN A 85 9.62 2.15 1.20
CA ASN A 85 10.64 1.10 1.30
C ASN A 85 10.04 -0.31 1.39
N TRP A 86 8.70 -0.44 1.30
CA TRP A 86 8.01 -1.72 1.52
C TRP A 86 8.52 -2.81 0.56
N PHE A 87 8.73 -2.49 -0.71
CA PHE A 87 9.22 -3.47 -1.69
C PHE A 87 10.65 -3.93 -1.41
N ASP A 88 11.52 -3.03 -0.96
CA ASP A 88 12.88 -3.41 -0.60
C ASP A 88 12.86 -4.38 0.58
N TYR A 89 12.13 -4.01 1.65
CA TYR A 89 12.08 -4.79 2.87
C TYR A 89 11.30 -6.10 2.73
N GLN A 90 10.20 -6.13 1.98
CA GLN A 90 9.28 -7.27 1.99
C GLN A 90 9.41 -8.15 0.74
N ILE A 91 9.82 -7.60 -0.40
CA ILE A 91 9.87 -8.34 -1.67
C ILE A 91 11.31 -8.61 -2.08
N PHE A 92 12.17 -7.59 -2.14
CA PHE A 92 13.55 -7.78 -2.55
C PHE A 92 14.32 -8.63 -1.53
N ASN A 93 14.31 -8.26 -0.25
CA ASN A 93 15.07 -8.96 0.80
C ASN A 93 14.65 -10.43 0.99
N TYR A 94 13.41 -10.79 0.68
CA TYR A 94 12.85 -12.13 0.95
C TYR A 94 12.56 -12.96 -0.29
N LEU A 95 12.41 -12.35 -1.46
CA LEU A 95 12.12 -13.08 -2.70
C LEU A 95 13.21 -12.83 -3.75
N GLY A 96 14.14 -11.92 -3.49
CA GLY A 96 15.16 -11.49 -4.44
C GLY A 96 14.58 -10.76 -5.67
N ILE A 97 13.31 -10.36 -5.65
CA ILE A 97 12.65 -9.70 -6.77
C ILE A 97 12.84 -8.18 -6.61
N ASP A 98 13.69 -7.60 -7.45
CA ASP A 98 13.81 -6.15 -7.55
C ASP A 98 12.75 -5.62 -8.52
N VAL A 99 11.64 -5.14 -7.96
CA VAL A 99 10.52 -4.60 -8.75
C VAL A 99 10.89 -3.32 -9.51
N TYR A 100 11.94 -2.61 -9.08
CA TYR A 100 12.30 -1.31 -9.65
C TYR A 100 13.14 -1.44 -10.93
N GLN A 101 13.72 -2.61 -11.20
CA GLN A 101 14.53 -2.87 -12.40
C GLN A 101 13.71 -2.99 -13.69
N VAL A 102 12.41 -3.31 -13.58
CA VAL A 102 11.54 -3.48 -14.75
C VAL A 102 10.50 -2.36 -14.76
N PRO A 103 10.30 -1.64 -15.88
CA PRO A 103 9.30 -0.58 -15.95
C PRO A 103 7.89 -1.07 -15.60
N PHE A 104 7.24 -0.38 -14.67
CA PHE A 104 5.84 -0.65 -14.34
C PHE A 104 4.91 -0.02 -15.40
N PRO A 105 3.97 -0.77 -16.01
CA PRO A 105 2.98 -0.22 -16.95
C PRO A 105 1.95 0.69 -16.24
N ARG A 106 2.33 1.94 -15.97
CA ARG A 106 1.59 2.90 -15.14
C ARG A 106 0.14 3.10 -15.59
N ASP A 107 -0.12 3.10 -16.90
CA ASP A 107 -1.48 3.26 -17.46
C ASP A 107 -2.36 2.03 -17.25
N ARG A 108 -1.77 0.82 -17.34
CA ARG A 108 -2.49 -0.43 -17.05
C ARG A 108 -2.63 -0.66 -15.55
N GLY A 109 -1.71 -0.11 -14.75
CA GLY A 109 -1.70 -0.22 -13.30
C GLY A 109 -1.44 -1.64 -12.80
N VAL A 110 -0.82 -2.50 -13.61
CA VAL A 110 -0.58 -3.91 -13.27
C VAL A 110 0.72 -4.40 -13.89
N ALA A 111 1.45 -5.22 -13.14
CA ALA A 111 2.66 -5.90 -13.60
C ALA A 111 2.78 -7.28 -12.92
N ARG A 112 3.45 -8.20 -13.62
CA ARG A 112 3.76 -9.54 -13.13
C ARG A 112 5.27 -9.73 -13.19
N PHE A 113 5.83 -10.30 -12.13
CA PHE A 113 7.25 -10.58 -11.99
C PHE A 113 7.41 -12.06 -11.66
N GLN A 114 8.42 -12.69 -12.21
CA GLN A 114 8.73 -14.10 -11.95
C GLN A 114 10.21 -14.23 -11.64
N LYS A 115 10.52 -14.93 -10.55
CA LYS A 115 11.89 -15.27 -10.17
C LYS A 115 11.85 -16.55 -9.35
N ASP A 116 12.71 -17.51 -9.72
CA ASP A 116 12.77 -18.83 -9.11
C ASP A 116 11.38 -19.48 -9.07
N ASN A 117 10.90 -19.87 -7.88
CA ASN A 117 9.57 -20.44 -7.71
C ASN A 117 8.49 -19.39 -7.35
N PHE A 118 8.81 -18.10 -7.37
CA PHE A 118 7.88 -17.02 -7.02
C PHE A 118 7.25 -16.38 -8.27
N ASP A 119 5.95 -16.17 -8.18
CA ASP A 119 5.12 -15.53 -9.19
C ASP A 119 4.39 -14.36 -8.53
N LEU A 120 4.84 -13.13 -8.77
CA LEU A 120 4.37 -11.93 -8.09
C LEU A 120 3.48 -11.09 -9.02
N LEU A 121 2.25 -10.81 -8.59
CA LEU A 121 1.33 -9.87 -9.23
C LEU A 121 1.23 -8.59 -8.39
N ILE A 122 1.50 -7.45 -9.03
CA ILE A 122 1.35 -6.12 -8.44
C ILE A 122 0.22 -5.40 -9.16
N LEU A 123 -0.74 -4.85 -8.41
CA LEU A 123 -1.81 -4.01 -8.97
C LEU A 123 -1.91 -2.66 -8.23
N LYS A 124 -2.27 -1.59 -8.94
CA LYS A 124 -2.69 -0.34 -8.31
C LYS A 124 -3.99 -0.55 -7.53
N SER A 125 -4.03 -0.10 -6.28
CA SER A 125 -5.22 -0.16 -5.44
C SER A 125 -6.37 0.67 -6.03
N GLU A 126 -6.04 1.73 -6.76
CA GLU A 126 -6.96 2.66 -7.41
C GLU A 126 -7.67 2.07 -8.64
N LEU A 127 -7.23 0.92 -9.15
CA LEU A 127 -7.92 0.24 -10.24
C LEU A 127 -9.35 -0.16 -9.84
N ASN A 128 -10.25 -0.10 -10.82
CA ASN A 128 -11.62 -0.55 -10.68
C ASN A 128 -11.67 -2.04 -10.25
N ASN A 129 -12.62 -2.40 -9.38
CA ASN A 129 -12.75 -3.76 -8.86
C ASN A 129 -13.01 -4.81 -9.95
N THR A 130 -13.73 -4.48 -11.02
CA THR A 130 -13.94 -5.38 -12.17
C THR A 130 -12.65 -5.64 -12.92
N VAL A 131 -11.81 -4.62 -13.09
CA VAL A 131 -10.48 -4.74 -13.72
C VAL A 131 -9.56 -5.60 -12.86
N LYS A 132 -9.49 -5.31 -11.55
CA LYS A 132 -8.72 -6.12 -10.59
C LYS A 132 -9.20 -7.57 -10.57
N ALA A 133 -10.52 -7.81 -10.55
CA ALA A 133 -11.10 -9.14 -10.54
C ALA A 133 -10.67 -9.95 -11.77
N ARG A 134 -10.64 -9.33 -12.95
CA ARG A 134 -10.16 -9.98 -14.18
C ARG A 134 -8.69 -10.41 -14.09
N TYR A 135 -7.81 -9.53 -13.61
CA TYR A 135 -6.39 -9.86 -13.43
C TYR A 135 -6.18 -10.95 -12.39
N LEU A 136 -6.89 -10.88 -11.25
CA LEU A 136 -6.81 -11.89 -10.21
C LEU A 136 -7.32 -13.25 -10.69
N ALA A 137 -8.46 -13.29 -11.39
CA ALA A 137 -9.01 -14.52 -11.94
C ALA A 137 -8.05 -15.17 -12.93
N SER A 138 -7.48 -14.39 -13.85
CA SER A 138 -6.46 -14.88 -14.79
C SER A 138 -5.19 -15.35 -14.07
N PHE A 139 -4.73 -14.60 -13.06
CA PHE A 139 -3.51 -14.93 -12.33
C PHE A 139 -3.65 -16.19 -11.48
N LEU A 140 -4.83 -16.41 -10.89
CA LEU A 140 -5.13 -17.54 -10.00
C LEU A 140 -5.74 -18.75 -10.73
N ASN A 141 -5.97 -18.65 -12.06
CA ASN A 141 -6.68 -19.64 -12.85
C ASN A 141 -8.08 -19.96 -12.27
N LEU A 142 -8.85 -18.92 -11.97
CA LEU A 142 -10.22 -19.02 -11.45
C LEU A 142 -11.26 -18.91 -12.57
N ASP A 143 -12.42 -19.48 -12.31
CA ASP A 143 -13.56 -19.46 -13.23
C ASP A 143 -14.09 -18.04 -13.51
N ARG A 144 -14.81 -17.93 -14.63
CA ARG A 144 -15.52 -16.72 -15.01
C ARG A 144 -16.63 -16.45 -13.98
N GLY A 145 -16.52 -15.34 -13.26
CA GLY A 145 -17.48 -14.96 -12.21
C GLY A 145 -16.85 -14.50 -10.90
N PHE A 146 -15.52 -14.58 -10.75
CA PHE A 146 -14.81 -14.04 -9.60
C PHE A 146 -15.11 -12.56 -9.37
N LYS A 147 -15.45 -12.21 -8.12
CA LYS A 147 -15.76 -10.83 -7.69
C LYS A 147 -14.94 -10.47 -6.46
N ILE A 148 -14.48 -9.23 -6.41
CA ILE A 148 -13.80 -8.66 -5.24
C ILE A 148 -14.85 -8.03 -4.33
N ILE A 149 -14.87 -8.46 -3.07
CA ILE A 149 -15.67 -7.85 -2.01
C ILE A 149 -14.75 -6.97 -1.15
N ASN A 150 -15.13 -5.71 -0.97
CA ASN A 150 -14.32 -4.75 -0.20
C ASN A 150 -14.62 -4.89 1.31
N HIS A 151 -13.69 -5.46 2.07
CA HIS A 151 -13.78 -5.55 3.54
C HIS A 151 -13.13 -4.36 4.27
N ASN A 152 -12.06 -3.77 3.71
CA ASN A 152 -11.26 -2.73 4.37
C ASN A 152 -11.60 -1.31 3.89
N ILE A 153 -12.85 -0.88 4.09
CA ILE A 153 -13.28 0.49 3.75
C ILE A 153 -13.13 1.39 4.97
N GLY A 154 -12.14 2.28 4.97
CA GLY A 154 -11.85 3.19 6.09
C GLY A 154 -13.04 4.04 6.54
N SER A 155 -13.86 4.52 5.61
CA SER A 155 -15.06 5.32 5.90
C SER A 155 -16.18 4.55 6.61
N ARG A 156 -16.16 3.22 6.58
CA ARG A 156 -17.13 2.37 7.29
C ARG A 156 -16.67 1.96 8.70
N LYS A 157 -15.44 2.30 9.08
CA LYS A 157 -14.88 2.00 10.40
C LYS A 157 -15.30 3.06 11.41
N ILE A 158 -15.10 2.79 12.70
CA ILE A 158 -15.45 3.70 13.81
C ILE A 158 -14.87 5.12 13.64
N TYR A 159 -13.72 5.22 12.97
CA TYR A 159 -13.04 6.48 12.68
C TYR A 159 -13.45 7.15 11.35
N GLY A 160 -14.40 6.59 10.60
CA GLY A 160 -14.69 6.96 9.21
C GLY A 160 -15.01 8.43 9.00
N LYS A 161 -15.85 9.03 9.87
CA LYS A 161 -16.19 10.46 9.80
C LYS A 161 -14.97 11.36 10.01
N THR A 162 -14.16 11.06 11.02
CA THR A 162 -12.93 11.83 11.32
C THR A 162 -11.88 11.63 10.24
N TYR A 163 -11.76 10.43 9.67
CA TYR A 163 -10.86 10.13 8.56
C TYR A 163 -11.19 10.95 7.31
N GLU A 164 -12.47 11.05 6.92
CA GLU A 164 -12.86 11.88 5.79
C GLU A 164 -12.66 13.37 6.08
N ARG A 165 -13.02 13.83 7.29
CA ARG A 165 -12.75 15.20 7.72
C ARG A 165 -11.24 15.52 7.68
N PHE A 166 -10.42 14.61 8.18
CA PHE A 166 -8.96 14.76 8.17
C PHE A 166 -8.45 14.90 6.74
N LYS A 167 -8.84 14.02 5.82
CA LYS A 167 -8.44 14.11 4.40
C LYS A 167 -8.86 15.42 3.73
N GLN A 168 -9.97 16.02 4.16
CA GLN A 168 -10.47 17.27 3.60
C GLN A 168 -9.70 18.50 4.11
N PHE A 169 -9.27 18.49 5.38
CA PHE A 169 -8.75 19.67 6.07
C PHE A 169 -7.30 19.55 6.58
N VAL A 170 -6.63 18.44 6.34
CA VAL A 170 -5.23 18.22 6.74
C VAL A 170 -4.30 19.16 5.98
N LYS A 171 -3.45 19.90 6.70
CA LYS A 171 -2.39 20.74 6.14
C LYS A 171 -1.06 20.02 6.27
N LEU A 172 -0.57 19.44 5.19
CA LEU A 172 0.68 18.67 5.16
C LEU A 172 1.83 19.54 4.66
N PRO A 173 2.98 19.64 5.37
CA PRO A 173 4.14 20.42 4.93
C PRO A 173 4.51 20.16 3.48
N GLU A 174 4.87 21.21 2.74
CA GLU A 174 5.31 21.09 1.34
C GLU A 174 6.46 20.09 1.20
N SER A 175 7.45 20.17 2.09
CA SER A 175 8.57 19.22 2.13
C SER A 175 8.14 17.76 2.29
N TYR A 176 7.11 17.48 3.07
CA TYR A 176 6.55 16.12 3.20
C TYR A 176 5.87 15.68 1.89
N ILE A 177 5.10 16.57 1.25
CA ILE A 177 4.41 16.26 -0.01
C ILE A 177 5.45 15.99 -1.11
N GLU A 178 6.49 16.82 -1.21
CA GLU A 178 7.60 16.68 -2.14
C GLU A 178 8.33 15.35 -1.92
N GLU A 179 8.73 15.04 -0.69
CA GLU A 179 9.40 13.79 -0.36
C GLU A 179 8.59 12.56 -0.80
N MET A 180 7.28 12.53 -0.52
CA MET A 180 6.42 11.44 -0.97
C MET A 180 6.31 11.40 -2.50
N CYS A 181 6.19 12.57 -3.15
CA CYS A 181 6.02 12.68 -4.59
C CYS A 181 7.28 12.33 -5.39
N GLU A 182 8.45 12.61 -4.84
CA GLU A 182 9.76 12.41 -5.46
C GLU A 182 10.38 11.06 -5.12
N SER A 183 9.78 10.32 -4.20
CA SER A 183 10.20 8.97 -3.85
C SER A 183 10.32 8.05 -5.08
N ARG A 184 11.36 7.19 -5.07
CA ARG A 184 11.54 6.12 -6.06
C ARG A 184 10.27 5.27 -6.20
N TYR A 185 9.61 4.99 -5.09
CA TYR A 185 8.34 4.27 -5.06
C TYR A 185 7.29 4.92 -5.97
N PHE A 186 6.99 6.20 -5.72
CA PHE A 186 5.87 6.84 -6.38
C PHE A 186 6.19 7.14 -7.85
N GLN A 187 7.42 7.58 -8.13
CA GLN A 187 7.91 7.78 -9.49
C GLN A 187 7.93 6.50 -10.30
N HIS A 188 8.22 5.34 -9.69
CA HIS A 188 8.21 4.07 -10.41
C HIS A 188 6.79 3.63 -10.79
N PHE A 189 5.87 3.61 -9.82
CA PHE A 189 4.53 3.04 -10.00
C PHE A 189 3.49 3.98 -10.60
N TYR A 190 3.71 5.30 -10.57
CA TYR A 190 2.73 6.30 -11.02
C TYR A 190 3.29 7.18 -12.15
N SER A 191 2.40 7.61 -13.04
CA SER A 191 2.74 8.52 -14.13
C SER A 191 2.98 9.94 -13.60
N PRO A 192 3.78 10.77 -14.30
CA PRO A 192 3.99 12.17 -13.94
C PRO A 192 2.67 12.93 -13.73
N THR A 193 1.65 12.65 -14.56
CA THR A 193 0.31 13.24 -14.45
C THR A 193 -0.41 12.82 -13.16
N GLU A 194 -0.32 11.56 -12.77
CA GLU A 194 -0.88 11.10 -11.49
C GLU A 194 -0.17 11.74 -10.30
N ILE A 195 1.16 11.81 -10.35
CA ILE A 195 1.98 12.44 -9.30
C ILE A 195 1.64 13.91 -9.16
N ALA A 196 1.53 14.65 -10.27
CA ALA A 196 1.15 16.07 -10.26
C ALA A 196 -0.25 16.29 -9.67
N ARG A 197 -1.23 15.42 -9.99
CA ARG A 197 -2.57 15.49 -9.39
C ARG A 197 -2.55 15.25 -7.89
N VAL A 198 -1.72 14.32 -7.42
CA VAL A 198 -1.56 14.02 -5.99
C VAL A 198 -0.88 15.19 -5.28
N ARG A 199 0.18 15.75 -5.86
CA ARG A 199 0.83 16.95 -5.36
C ARG A 199 -0.18 18.10 -5.23
N ASP A 200 -0.87 18.46 -6.30
CA ASP A 200 -1.86 19.55 -6.26
C ASP A 200 -2.97 19.28 -5.23
N ARG A 201 -3.49 18.05 -5.16
CA ARG A 201 -4.52 17.66 -4.18
C ARG A 201 -4.09 17.98 -2.76
N TRP A 202 -2.87 17.62 -2.38
CA TRP A 202 -2.38 17.77 -1.00
C TRP A 202 -1.79 19.17 -0.74
N SER A 203 -1.35 19.88 -1.78
CA SER A 203 -0.84 21.27 -1.69
C SER A 203 -1.94 22.34 -1.75
N ARG A 204 -3.17 22.02 -2.18
CA ARG A 204 -4.29 22.97 -2.33
C ARG A 204 -4.59 23.85 -1.11
N GLN A 205 -4.16 23.46 0.08
CA GLN A 205 -4.42 24.22 1.30
C GLN A 205 -3.39 25.33 1.59
N TYR A 206 -2.35 25.47 0.77
CA TYR A 206 -1.38 26.58 0.81
C TYR A 206 -1.74 27.74 -0.12
N LYS A 207 -2.77 27.58 -0.97
CA LYS A 207 -3.14 28.56 -2.00
C LYS A 207 -4.17 29.60 -1.52
N ASN A 208 -4.28 29.84 -0.20
CA ASN A 208 -5.12 30.88 0.39
C ASN A 208 -4.26 31.89 1.15
#